data_AF-A0A8J4WS31-F1
#
_entry.id   AF-A0A8J4WS31-F1
#
_cell.length_a   1.000
_cell.length_b   1.000
_cell.length_c   1.000
_cell.angle_alpha   90.00
_cell.angle_beta   90.00
_cell.angle_gamma   90.00
#
_symmetry.space_group_name_H-M   'P 1'
#
loop_
_entity.id
_entity.type
_entity.pdbx_description
1 polymer ?
#
loop_
_entity_poly.entity_id
_entity_poly.type
_entity_poly.pdbx_seq_one_letter_code
_entity_poly.pdbx_strand_id
1 'polypeptide(L)' 'SKIIINNPHYSFGDEPYTRQTEGCGVEAEFIHFTPNFLLNDNLIKAYGPR' A
#
# COMPACT_ATOMS: atom_id res chain seq x y z
N SER A 1 5.75 2.07 -11.68
CA SER A 1 5.99 1.97 -10.23
C SER A 1 5.95 0.51 -9.85
N LYS A 2 6.66 0.11 -8.80
CA LYS A 2 6.71 -1.29 -8.35
C LYS A 2 5.68 -1.55 -7.25
N ILE A 3 5.09 -2.74 -7.22
CA ILE A 3 4.28 -3.19 -6.08
C ILE A 3 5.14 -4.11 -5.21
N ILE A 4 5.13 -3.87 -3.89
CA ILE A 4 5.80 -4.69 -2.90
C ILE A 4 4.75 -5.22 -1.93
N ILE A 5 4.75 -6.54 -1.71
CA ILE A 5 3.90 -7.20 -0.73
C ILE A 5 4.82 -7.86 0.29
N ASN A 6 4.83 -7.36 1.54
CA ASN A 6 5.64 -7.94 2.60
C ASN A 6 5.03 -7.65 4.00
N ASN A 7 5.82 -7.88 5.05
CA ASN A 7 5.40 -7.67 6.44
C ASN A 7 5.04 -6.20 6.74
N PRO A 8 4.22 -5.96 7.78
CA PRO A 8 3.87 -4.61 8.23
C PRO A 8 5.09 -3.71 8.46
N HIS A 9 5.04 -2.48 7.95
CA HIS A 9 6.09 -1.50 8.22
C HIS A 9 5.92 -0.96 9.64
N TYR A 10 7.01 -0.75 10.38
CA TYR A 10 6.95 -0.29 11.78
C TYR A 10 6.10 0.98 11.96
N SER A 11 6.18 1.93 11.02
CA SER A 11 5.44 3.20 11.10
C SER A 11 4.02 3.17 10.53
N PHE A 12 3.68 2.21 9.66
CA PHE A 12 2.42 2.21 8.91
C PHE A 12 1.55 0.97 9.18
N GLY A 13 2.09 -0.05 9.85
CA GLY A 13 1.38 -1.29 10.10
C GLY A 13 0.92 -1.95 8.80
N ASP A 14 -0.38 -2.28 8.75
CA ASP A 14 -1.06 -2.86 7.59
C ASP A 14 -1.67 -1.81 6.64
N GLU A 15 -1.53 -0.52 6.93
CA GLU A 15 -2.04 0.56 6.09
C GLU A 15 -1.22 0.65 4.78
N PRO A 16 -1.86 0.69 3.59
CA PRO A 16 -1.15 0.80 2.33
C PRO A 16 -0.50 2.18 2.21
N TYR A 17 0.73 2.24 1.66
CA TYR A 17 1.40 3.53 1.41
C TYR A 17 2.24 3.50 0.13
N THR A 18 2.58 4.69 -0.36
CA THR A 18 3.50 4.88 -1.46
C THR A 18 4.80 5.49 -0.96
N ARG A 19 5.92 5.07 -1.54
CA ARG A 19 7.20 5.79 -1.35
C ARG A 19 7.38 6.74 -2.51
N GLN A 20 6.99 7.99 -2.30
CA GLN A 20 7.16 9.09 -3.25
C GLN A 20 8.17 10.08 -2.68
N THR A 21 9.41 9.96 -3.13
CA THR A 21 10.52 10.84 -2.75
C THR A 21 10.59 12.10 -3.62
N GLU A 22 10.03 12.01 -4.83
CA GLU A 22 9.95 13.10 -5.80
C GLU A 22 8.68 13.96 -5.63
N GLY A 23 8.57 15.00 -6.45
CA GLY A 23 7.44 15.94 -6.42
C GLY A 23 6.12 15.40 -6.96
N CYS A 24 5.11 16.27 -6.93
CA CYS A 24 3.80 15.99 -7.52
C CYS A 24 3.91 15.71 -9.03
N GLY A 25 3.15 14.73 -9.52
CA GLY A 25 3.15 14.32 -10.93
C GLY A 25 4.29 13.38 -11.32
N VAL A 26 5.23 13.10 -10.40
CA VAL A 26 6.26 12.08 -10.60
C VAL A 26 5.79 10.74 -10.05
N GLU A 27 6.10 9.67 -10.78
CA GLU A 27 5.74 8.32 -10.37
C GLU A 27 6.46 7.91 -9.07
N ALA A 28 5.73 7.32 -8.13
CA ALA A 28 6.31 6.80 -6.89
C ALA A 28 7.27 5.62 -7.15
N GLU A 29 8.29 5.49 -6.31
CA GLU A 29 9.26 4.38 -6.39
C GLU A 29 8.55 3.03 -6.26
N PHE A 30 7.67 2.92 -5.25
CA PHE A 30 6.82 1.75 -5.06
C PHE A 30 5.54 2.06 -4.28
N ILE A 31 4.59 1.15 -4.41
CA ILE A 31 3.42 0.98 -3.56
C ILE A 31 3.67 -0.24 -2.67
N HIS A 32 3.43 -0.11 -1.38
CA HIS A 32 3.57 -1.18 -0.40
C HIS A 32 2.20 -1.63 0.12
N PHE A 33 1.99 -2.94 0.12
CA PHE A 33 0.85 -3.62 0.71
C PHE A 33 1.32 -4.71 1.68
N THR A 34 0.44 -5.11 2.60
CA THR A 34 0.62 -6.32 3.40
C THR A 34 -0.35 -7.43 2.97
N PRO A 35 -0.04 -8.70 3.24
CA PRO A 35 -0.99 -9.80 3.02
C PRO A 35 -2.30 -9.59 3.80
N ASN A 36 -2.23 -9.06 5.03
CA ASN A 36 -3.42 -8.77 5.84
C ASN A 36 -4.33 -7.74 5.16
N PHE A 37 -3.75 -6.69 4.58
CA PHE A 37 -4.51 -5.70 3.83
C PHE A 37 -5.24 -6.33 2.63
N LEU A 38 -4.53 -7.12 1.82
CA LEU A 38 -5.08 -7.71 0.60
C LEU A 38 -6.12 -8.82 0.87
N LEU A 39 -5.98 -9.54 1.99
CA LEU A 39 -6.86 -10.67 2.33
C LEU A 39 -8.03 -10.27 3.21
N ASN A 40 -8.06 -9.06 3.77
CA ASN A 40 -9.14 -8.61 4.63
C ASN A 40 -10.31 -8.03 3.83
N ASP A 41 -11.30 -8.88 3.51
CA ASP A 41 -12.50 -8.49 2.76
C ASP A 41 -13.32 -7.37 3.43
N ASN A 42 -13.15 -7.13 4.74
CA ASN A 42 -13.81 -6.00 5.40
C ASN A 42 -13.35 -4.64 4.84
N LEU A 43 -12.15 -4.58 4.26
CA LEU A 43 -11.57 -3.36 3.68
C LEU A 43 -12.14 -3.03 2.30
N ILE A 44 -12.84 -3.97 1.64
CA ILE A 44 -13.47 -3.72 0.33
C ILE A 44 -14.46 -2.54 0.41
N LYS A 45 -15.12 -2.35 1.55
CA LYS A 45 -16.04 -1.22 1.76
C LYS A 45 -15.34 0.14 1.74
N ALA A 46 -14.07 0.21 2.15
CA ALA A 46 -13.31 1.45 2.25
C ALA A 46 -12.42 1.70 1.03
N TYR A 47 -11.77 0.64 0.52
CA TYR A 47 -10.78 0.75 -0.57
C TYR A 47 -11.28 0.25 -1.92
N GLY A 48 -12.46 -0.38 -1.95
CA GLY A 48 -13.04 -0.92 -3.18
C GLY A 48 -12.64 -2.36 -3.48
N PRO A 49 -13.12 -2.90 -4.62
CA PRO A 49 -12.75 -4.24 -5.06
C PRO A 49 -11.24 -4.32 -5.37
N ARG A 50 -10.70 -5.52 -5.21
CA ARG A 50 -9.31 -5.85 -5.52
C ARG A 50 -9.06 -5.89 -7.02
#